data_AF-A0A7S0RHH0-F1
#
_entry.id   AF-A0A7S0RHH0-F1
#
_cell.length_a   1.000
_cell.length_b   1.000
_cell.length_c   1.000
_cell.angle_alpha   90.00
_cell.angle_beta   90.00
_cell.angle_gamma   90.00
#
_symmetry.space_group_name_H-M   'P 1'
#
loop_
_entity.id
_entity.type
_entity.pdbx_description
1 polymer ?
#
loop_
_entity_poly.entity_id
_entity_poly.type
_entity_poly.pdbx_seq_one_letter_code
_entity_poly.pdbx_strand_id
1 'polypeptide(L)'
;EALPAQNVADMHRTYKVLERPFASGADKVCFMAKDPVTKQVLVLKQFRNELHESAKPSPAQSRARYDKLLQSYRVASFLAKGYWDRLQEAGHECEKLQYLD
;
A
#
# COMPACT_ATOMS: atom_id res chain seq x y z
N GLU A 1 7.37 1.39 30.04
CA GLU A 1 7.38 2.71 29.35
C GLU A 1 6.38 2.66 28.21
N ALA A 2 5.42 3.58 28.19
CA ALA A 2 4.48 3.70 27.09
C ALA A 2 5.20 4.32 25.89
N LEU A 3 5.09 3.68 24.72
CA LEU A 3 5.58 4.27 23.46
C LEU A 3 4.95 5.66 23.30
N PRO A 4 5.72 6.70 22.92
CA PRO A 4 5.16 8.02 22.72
C PRO A 4 4.10 7.94 21.62
N ALA A 5 2.90 8.44 21.92
CA ALA A 5 1.87 8.67 20.93
C ALA A 5 2.45 9.57 19.85
N GLN A 6 2.87 8.98 18.73
CA GLN A 6 3.21 9.75 17.53
C GLN A 6 1.98 10.57 17.19
N ASN A 7 2.08 11.88 17.40
CA ASN A 7 1.10 12.88 16.99
C ASN A 7 0.65 12.56 15.56
N VAL A 8 -0.56 12.03 15.42
CA VAL A 8 -1.27 11.87 14.15
C VAL A 8 -1.82 13.25 13.74
N ALA A 9 -0.96 14.26 13.80
CA ALA A 9 -1.24 15.58 13.25
C ALA A 9 -0.94 15.48 11.76
N ASP A 10 -2.00 15.49 10.95
CA ASP A 10 -2.04 15.60 9.49
C ASP A 10 -0.67 15.87 8.82
N MET A 11 0.09 14.81 8.54
CA MET A 11 1.19 14.92 7.59
C MET A 11 0.58 15.01 6.19
N HIS A 12 0.20 16.21 5.78
CA HIS A 12 0.00 16.53 4.37
C HIS A 12 1.33 16.32 3.63
N ARG A 13 1.55 15.09 3.16
CA ARG A 13 2.70 14.77 2.30
C ARG A 13 2.34 15.07 0.86
N THR A 14 3.19 15.87 0.22
CA THR A 14 3.10 16.14 -1.21
C THR A 14 3.96 15.13 -1.95
N TYR A 15 3.42 14.51 -2.99
CA TYR A 15 4.16 13.60 -3.87
C TYR A 15 4.22 14.18 -5.28
N LYS A 16 5.37 14.05 -5.96
CA LYS A 16 5.48 14.34 -7.39
C LYS A 16 5.03 13.10 -8.15
N VAL A 17 3.87 13.16 -8.79
CA VAL A 17 3.26 12.04 -9.52
C VAL A 17 3.45 12.25 -11.02
N LEU A 18 3.83 11.19 -11.75
CA LEU A 18 3.83 11.23 -13.20
C LEU A 18 2.39 11.25 -13.72
N GLU A 19 2.13 12.14 -14.68
CA GLU A 19 0.78 12.34 -15.25
C GLU A 19 0.27 11.09 -15.97
N ARG A 20 1.17 10.40 -16.68
CA ARG A 20 0.82 9.17 -17.41
C ARG A 20 1.03 7.95 -16.52
N PRO A 21 0.08 7.01 -16.49
CA PRO A 21 0.28 5.76 -15.79
C PRO A 21 1.34 4.92 -16.50
N PHE A 22 2.17 4.22 -15.73
CA PHE A 22 3.20 3.34 -16.28
C PHE A 22 2.72 1.89 -16.45
N ALA A 23 1.65 1.51 -15.73
CA ALA A 23 1.05 0.18 -15.83
C ALA A 23 -0.45 0.25 -15.52
N SER A 24 -1.20 -0.73 -16.04
CA SER A 24 -2.63 -0.84 -15.80
C SER A 24 -3.02 -2.31 -15.68
N GLY A 25 -3.56 -2.71 -14.53
CA GLY A 25 -4.11 -4.03 -14.28
C GLY A 25 -5.62 -4.06 -14.50
N ALA A 26 -6.26 -5.19 -14.21
CA ALA A 26 -7.71 -5.37 -14.38
C ALA A 26 -8.53 -4.27 -13.66
N ASP A 27 -8.24 -4.05 -12.37
CA ASP A 27 -9.03 -3.13 -11.53
C ASP A 27 -8.39 -1.76 -11.33
N LYS A 28 -7.06 -1.65 -11.48
CA LYS A 28 -6.29 -0.49 -11.03
C LYS A 28 -5.31 0.01 -12.08
N VAL A 29 -5.08 1.30 -12.04
CA VAL A 29 -4.06 2.01 -12.79
C VAL A 29 -2.93 2.42 -11.85
N CYS A 30 -1.69 2.28 -12.30
CA CYS A 30 -0.49 2.53 -11.51
C CYS A 30 0.27 3.74 -12.02
N PHE A 31 0.60 4.66 -11.12
CA PHE A 31 1.38 5.86 -11.38
C PHE A 31 2.67 5.80 -10.59
N MET A 32 3.76 6.24 -11.22
CA MET A 32 5.02 6.42 -10.52
C MET A 32 4.95 7.74 -9.76
N ALA A 33 5.35 7.72 -8.49
CA ALA A 33 5.44 8.90 -7.66
C ALA A 33 6.81 8.98 -6.98
N LYS A 34 7.24 10.19 -6.69
CA LYS A 34 8.46 10.45 -5.91
C LYS A 34 8.14 11.33 -4.72
N ASP A 35 8.56 10.90 -3.55
CA ASP A 35 8.56 11.73 -2.36
C ASP A 35 9.64 12.83 -2.53
N PRO A 36 9.28 14.12 -2.51
CA PRO A 36 10.25 15.20 -2.72
C PRO A 36 11.23 15.34 -1.56
N VAL A 37 10.89 14.85 -0.36
CA VAL A 37 11.70 14.93 0.85
C VAL A 37 12.65 13.73 0.90
N THR A 38 12.12 12.51 0.95
CA THR A 38 12.94 11.29 1.10
C THR A 38 13.59 10.84 -0.20
N LYS A 39 13.17 11.42 -1.34
CA LYS A 39 13.55 10.98 -2.70
C LYS A 39 13.14 9.55 -3.03
N GLN A 40 12.37 8.89 -2.17
CA GLN A 40 11.88 7.54 -2.38
C GLN A 40 10.92 7.49 -3.57
N VAL A 41 11.07 6.45 -4.39
CA VAL A 41 10.15 6.15 -5.47
C VAL A 41 9.03 5.25 -4.94
N LEU A 42 7.79 5.61 -5.27
CA LEU A 42 6.57 4.99 -4.80
C LEU A 42 5.67 4.66 -5.99
N VAL A 43 4.78 3.69 -5.82
CA VAL A 43 3.75 3.36 -6.79
C VAL A 43 2.38 3.72 -6.20
N LEU A 44 1.72 4.70 -6.81
CA LEU A 44 0.34 5.04 -6.47
C LEU A 44 -0.61 4.20 -7.33
N LYS A 45 -1.62 3.60 -6.71
CA LYS A 45 -2.60 2.75 -7.39
C LYS A 45 -4.00 3.32 -7.20
N GLN A 46 -4.71 3.56 -8.30
CA GLN A 46 -6.07 4.08 -8.29
C GLN A 46 -7.00 3.10 -9.00
N PHE A 47 -8.24 2.94 -8.52
CA PHE A 47 -9.21 2.10 -9.21
C PHE A 47 -9.69 2.74 -10.51
N ARG A 48 -9.83 1.93 -11.57
CA ARG A 48 -10.27 2.40 -12.91
C ARG A 48 -11.65 3.07 -12.87
N ASN A 49 -12.58 2.52 -12.08
CA ASN A 49 -13.94 3.07 -11.97
C ASN A 49 -13.98 4.44 -11.25
N GLU A 50 -12.90 4.85 -10.60
CA GLU A 50 -12.79 6.18 -9.99
C GLU A 50 -12.28 7.26 -10.97
N LEU A 51 -11.81 6.85 -12.15
CA LEU A 51 -11.34 7.74 -13.22
C LEU A 51 -12.46 8.25 -14.13
N HIS A 52 -13.59 7.55 -14.19
CA HIS A 52 -14.72 7.92 -15.05
C HIS A 52 -15.82 8.61 -14.23
N GLU A 53 -16.15 9.86 -14.58
CA GLU A 53 -17.12 10.68 -13.84
C GLU A 53 -18.52 10.05 -13.73
N SER A 54 -18.95 9.28 -14.73
CA SER A 54 -20.27 8.64 -14.76
C SER A 54 -20.43 7.43 -13.83
N ALA A 55 -19.33 6.85 -13.33
CA ALA A 55 -19.35 5.65 -12.48
C ALA A 55 -18.59 5.86 -11.17
N LYS A 56 -18.30 7.13 -10.81
CA LYS A 56 -17.49 7.45 -9.64
C LYS A 56 -18.28 7.11 -8.36
N PRO A 57 -17.83 6.13 -7.56
CA PRO A 57 -18.50 5.80 -6.30
C PRO A 57 -18.46 6.99 -5.34
N SER A 58 -19.35 7.00 -4.35
CA SER A 58 -19.30 8.03 -3.32
C SER A 58 -17.97 7.97 -2.54
N PRO A 59 -17.48 9.10 -1.99
CA PRO A 59 -16.22 9.09 -1.22
C PRO A 59 -16.20 8.05 -0.09
N ALA A 60 -17.34 7.81 0.56
CA ALA A 60 -17.49 6.78 1.60
C ALA A 60 -17.29 5.36 1.04
N GLN A 61 -17.85 5.06 -0.14
CA GLN A 61 -17.69 3.76 -0.80
C GLN A 61 -16.25 3.54 -1.29
N SER A 62 -15.63 4.57 -1.89
CA SER A 62 -14.20 4.53 -2.24
C SER A 62 -13.35 4.23 -1.02
N ARG A 63 -13.54 4.97 0.08
CA ARG A 63 -12.79 4.80 1.32
C ARG A 63 -12.92 3.37 1.86
N ALA A 64 -14.15 2.87 2.00
CA ALA A 64 -14.39 1.51 2.48
C ALA A 64 -13.69 0.44 1.62
N ARG A 65 -13.58 0.66 0.30
CA ARG A 65 -12.87 -0.25 -0.60
C ARG A 65 -11.36 -0.24 -0.38
N TYR A 66 -10.76 0.95 -0.18
CA TYR A 66 -9.34 1.06 0.18
C TYR A 66 -9.06 0.46 1.56
N ASP A 67 -9.93 0.69 2.55
CA ASP A 67 -9.78 0.14 3.90
C ASP A 67 -9.83 -1.39 3.90
N LYS A 68 -10.79 -1.97 3.18
CA LYS A 68 -10.89 -3.44 3.01
C LYS A 68 -9.64 -4.02 2.35
N LEU A 69 -9.10 -3.35 1.33
CA LEU A 69 -7.86 -3.77 0.67
C LEU A 69 -6.66 -3.75 1.63
N LEU A 70 -6.53 -2.69 2.43
CA LEU A 70 -5.46 -2.57 3.44
C LEU A 70 -5.59 -3.66 4.51
N GLN A 71 -6.81 -3.96 4.96
CA GLN A 71 -7.06 -5.03 5.90
C GLN A 71 -6.66 -6.39 5.32
N SER A 72 -7.04 -6.70 4.08
CA SER A 72 -6.65 -7.94 3.41
C SER A 72 -5.13 -8.06 3.25
N TYR A 73 -4.44 -6.96 2.89
CA TYR A 73 -2.98 -6.94 2.81
C TYR A 73 -2.35 -7.24 4.17
N ARG A 74 -2.80 -6.58 5.24
CA ARG A 74 -2.27 -6.82 6.61
C ARG A 74 -2.45 -8.27 7.05
N VAL A 75 -3.62 -8.85 6.81
CA VAL A 75 -3.88 -10.27 7.13
C VAL A 75 -2.96 -11.18 6.32
N ALA A 76 -2.80 -10.94 5.01
CA ALA A 76 -1.92 -11.74 4.16
C ALA A 76 -0.45 -11.63 4.62
N SER A 77 0.04 -10.43 4.93
CA SER A 77 1.39 -10.21 5.45
C SER A 77 1.61 -10.90 6.79
N PHE A 78 0.62 -10.85 7.69
CA PHE A 78 0.69 -11.54 8.99
C PHE A 78 0.81 -13.06 8.81
N LEU A 79 -0.03 -13.64 7.95
CA LEU A 79 0.01 -15.08 7.66
C LEU A 79 1.32 -15.49 6.97
N ALA A 80 1.81 -14.68 6.02
CA ALA A 80 3.08 -14.92 5.34
C ALA A 80 4.25 -14.92 6.33
N LYS A 81 4.26 -13.98 7.28
CA LYS A 81 5.26 -13.95 8.36
C LYS A 81 5.17 -15.20 9.23
N GLY A 82 3.97 -15.58 9.68
CA GLY A 82 3.81 -16.79 10.49
C GLY A 82 4.21 -18.07 9.76
N TYR A 83 4.05 -18.13 8.44
CA TYR A 83 4.54 -19.25 7.63
C TYR A 83 6.07 -19.25 7.54
N TRP A 84 6.67 -18.07 7.32
CA TRP A 84 8.13 -17.89 7.29
C TRP A 84 8.79 -18.36 8.58
N ASP A 85 8.27 -17.93 9.73
CA ASP A 85 8.81 -18.29 11.04
C ASP A 85 8.79 -19.82 11.25
N ARG A 86 7.69 -20.49 10.85
CA ARG A 86 7.58 -21.97 10.92
C ARG A 86 8.57 -22.70 10.00
N LEU A 87 8.86 -22.16 8.82
CA LEU A 87 9.85 -22.76 7.92
C LEU A 87 11.26 -22.68 8.53
N GLN A 88 11.60 -21.54 9.15
CA GLN A 88 12.87 -21.37 9.85
C GLN A 88 12.98 -22.31 11.05
N GLU A 89 11.92 -22.46 11.85
CA GLU A 89 11.87 -23.44 12.95
C GLU A 89 12.06 -24.89 12.49
N ALA A 90 11.55 -25.22 11.29
CA ALA A 90 11.73 -26.53 10.67
C ALA A 90 13.12 -26.73 10.04
N GLY A 91 14.00 -25.74 10.10
CA GLY A 91 15.36 -25.81 9.57
C GLY A 91 15.48 -25.52 8.07
N HIS A 92 14.45 -24.93 7.45
CA HIS A 92 14.54 -24.47 6.07
C HIS A 92 15.21 -23.10 5.98
N GLU A 93 16.20 -22.97 5.11
CA GLU A 93 16.80 -21.67 4.80
C GLU A 93 15.79 -20.79 4.05
N CYS A 94 15.46 -19.67 4.68
CA CYS A 94 14.52 -18.71 4.15
C CYS A 94 15.28 -17.39 3.94
N GLU A 95 15.48 -16.95 2.68
CA GLU A 95 16.16 -15.69 2.35
C GLU A 95 15.30 -14.47 2.71
N LYS A 96 15.74 -13.62 3.66
CA LYS A 96 14.95 -12.47 4.11
C LYS A 96 14.55 -11.58 2.92
N LEU A 97 13.27 -11.61 2.53
CA LEU A 97 12.72 -10.71 1.52
C LEU A 97 12.69 -9.29 2.10
N GLN A 98 13.53 -8.40 1.57
CA GLN A 98 13.71 -7.01 2.03
C GLN A 98 12.47 -6.09 1.84
N TYR A 99 11.29 -6.64 1.52
CA TYR A 99 10.09 -5.87 1.13
C TYR A 99 9.04 -5.74 2.25
N LEU A 100 9.33 -6.23 3.46
CA LEU A 100 8.37 -6.30 4.58
C LEU A 100 8.71 -5.43 5.80
N ASP A 101 9.77 -4.62 5.73
CA ASP A 101 10.13 -3.64 6.79
C ASP A 101 9.49 -2.26 6.52
#